data_AF-A0A369Q8Z1-F1
#
_entry.id   AF-A0A369Q8Z1-F1
#
_cell.length_a   1.000
_cell.length_b   1.000
_cell.length_c   1.000
_cell.angle_alpha   90.00
_cell.angle_beta   90.00
_cell.angle_gamma   90.00
#
_symmetry.space_group_name_H-M   'P 1'
#
loop_
_entity.id
_entity.type
_entity.pdbx_description
1 polymer ?
#
loop_
_entity_poly.entity_id
_entity_poly.type
_entity_poly.pdbx_seq_one_letter_code
_entity_poly.pdbx_strand_id
1 'polypeptide(L)'
;MVGFLKTEFHKKQLGLFNMDIKQAIDKSLFIFGAGASYDAGCKMSGDMLKALTEIICLNQEDPFTEIERETIKFLLTCLNYHSEWKTWEVNREYSLQPNIEELALLIRRIKNRDNFLPYPVTGNWADKLLRLEAQFKEQNKFGLYHKIEDTIKNKLIPQWLEVKQTDFLKPLDDFFQRNTDKRITFDIFSMNYDKVIEQHFSEQKAKPYRGFYSGEWRGFNVSDSIDEFNIINLYKLHGSLDWTRLIDGTVLEKSDIDEYYEDIEGENRIEHDPVIIFGHGTKFFL
;
A
#
# COMPACT_ATOMS: atom_id res chain seq x y z
N MET A 1 -40.28 -24.23 21.86
CA MET A 1 -39.82 -25.11 22.95
C MET A 1 -38.36 -24.73 23.21
N VAL A 2 -38.11 -23.58 23.84
CA VAL A 2 -37.88 -23.39 25.29
C VAL A 2 -36.93 -24.44 25.88
N GLY A 3 -35.68 -24.03 26.09
CA GLY A 3 -34.71 -24.66 26.97
C GLY A 3 -33.93 -23.55 27.67
N PHE A 4 -34.36 -23.21 28.89
CA PHE A 4 -33.78 -22.21 29.76
C PHE A 4 -32.43 -22.65 30.31
N LEU A 5 -31.43 -21.76 30.24
CA LEU A 5 -30.34 -21.66 31.21
C LEU A 5 -30.30 -20.22 31.75
N LYS A 6 -31.37 -19.81 32.45
CA LYS A 6 -31.27 -18.87 33.59
C LYS A 6 -30.82 -19.73 34.77
N THR A 7 -29.80 -19.41 35.55
CA THR A 7 -29.96 -18.49 36.70
C THR A 7 -28.61 -18.17 37.39
N GLU A 8 -27.59 -17.68 36.69
CA GLU A 8 -26.43 -17.03 37.38
C GLU A 8 -25.86 -15.78 36.68
N PHE A 9 -26.39 -15.38 35.53
CA PHE A 9 -25.92 -14.17 34.82
C PHE A 9 -26.56 -12.85 35.30
N HIS A 10 -27.46 -12.88 36.28
CA HIS A 10 -28.30 -11.72 36.62
C HIS A 10 -27.75 -10.77 37.69
N LYS A 11 -26.49 -10.89 38.13
CA LYS A 11 -25.90 -9.92 39.08
C LYS A 11 -24.56 -9.29 38.68
N LYS A 12 -23.97 -9.65 37.52
CA LYS A 12 -22.74 -9.02 37.01
C LYS A 12 -22.95 -8.07 35.82
N GLN A 13 -24.17 -7.97 35.31
CA GLN A 13 -24.50 -7.19 34.10
C GLN A 13 -25.07 -5.79 34.35
N LEU A 14 -25.10 -5.33 35.60
CA LEU A 14 -25.61 -4.00 35.99
C LEU A 14 -24.51 -2.95 36.27
N GLY A 15 -23.26 -3.24 35.89
CA GLY A 15 -22.12 -2.31 36.00
C GLY A 15 -21.46 -1.95 34.67
N LEU A 16 -22.02 -2.38 33.54
CA LEU A 16 -21.51 -2.10 32.20
C LEU A 16 -22.51 -1.24 31.44
N PHE A 17 -21.99 -0.16 30.84
CA PHE A 17 -22.63 0.82 29.96
C PHE A 17 -23.20 2.10 30.62
N ASN A 18 -22.33 2.82 31.31
CA ASN A 18 -22.20 4.26 31.08
C ASN A 18 -20.77 4.52 30.58
N MET A 19 -20.41 3.97 29.42
CA MET A 19 -19.12 4.26 28.80
C MET A 19 -19.28 5.57 28.02
N ASP A 20 -18.54 6.60 28.40
CA ASP A 20 -18.49 7.86 27.63
C ASP A 20 -17.78 7.61 26.29
N ILE A 21 -18.11 8.43 25.29
CA ILE A 21 -17.64 8.28 23.92
C ILE A 21 -16.11 8.25 23.82
N LYS A 22 -15.42 9.04 24.67
CA LYS A 22 -13.96 9.02 24.76
C LYS A 22 -13.45 7.63 25.15
N GLN A 23 -14.03 7.02 26.18
CA GLN A 23 -13.62 5.70 26.65
C GLN A 23 -13.89 4.60 25.63
N ALA A 24 -14.93 4.74 24.81
CA ALA A 24 -15.20 3.81 23.72
C ALA A 24 -14.15 3.93 22.60
N ILE A 25 -13.80 5.16 22.23
CA ILE A 25 -12.82 5.44 21.18
C ILE A 25 -11.41 5.05 21.61
N ASP A 26 -10.99 5.39 22.84
CA ASP A 26 -9.69 4.99 23.41
C ASP A 26 -9.50 3.45 23.47
N LYS A 27 -10.59 2.68 23.34
CA LYS A 27 -10.59 1.20 23.33
C LYS A 27 -10.83 0.61 21.95
N SER A 28 -10.92 1.44 20.92
CA SER A 28 -11.26 1.04 19.56
C SER A 28 -10.08 1.26 18.62
N LEU A 29 -9.83 0.29 17.76
CA LEU A 29 -8.95 0.44 16.59
C LEU A 29 -9.84 0.47 15.35
N PHE A 30 -9.73 1.53 14.56
CA PHE A 30 -10.50 1.68 13.33
C PHE A 30 -9.70 1.13 12.16
N ILE A 31 -10.36 0.37 11.29
CA ILE A 31 -9.73 -0.17 10.08
C ILE A 31 -10.21 0.63 8.88
N PHE A 32 -9.27 1.22 8.17
CA PHE A 32 -9.49 1.95 6.94
C PHE A 32 -9.16 1.05 5.75
N GLY A 33 -10.21 0.58 5.09
CA GLY A 33 -10.10 -0.34 3.96
C GLY A 33 -10.02 0.36 2.61
N ALA A 34 -9.85 -0.42 1.56
CA ALA A 34 -9.69 0.09 0.19
C ALA A 34 -10.95 0.79 -0.39
N GLY A 35 -12.12 0.63 0.25
CA GLY A 35 -13.34 1.34 -0.15
C GLY A 35 -13.22 2.86 -0.01
N ALA A 36 -12.47 3.34 0.97
CA ALA A 36 -12.25 4.78 1.10
C ALA A 36 -11.32 5.33 0.01
N SER A 37 -10.32 4.56 -0.43
CA SER A 37 -9.49 4.88 -1.58
C SER A 37 -10.34 4.96 -2.86
N TYR A 38 -11.27 4.00 -3.01
CA TYR A 38 -12.22 3.99 -4.12
C TYR A 38 -13.09 5.24 -4.14
N ASP A 39 -13.71 5.59 -3.00
CA ASP A 39 -14.57 6.76 -2.87
C ASP A 39 -13.78 8.07 -3.08
N ALA A 40 -12.48 8.07 -2.79
CA ALA A 40 -11.57 9.18 -3.08
C ALA A 40 -11.19 9.31 -4.57
N GLY A 41 -11.60 8.36 -5.41
CA GLY A 41 -11.31 8.31 -6.84
C GLY A 41 -10.01 7.63 -7.22
N CYS A 42 -9.34 6.98 -6.27
CA CYS A 42 -8.15 6.15 -6.53
C CYS A 42 -8.55 4.84 -7.23
N LYS A 43 -7.67 4.32 -8.07
CA LYS A 43 -7.86 3.00 -8.69
C LYS A 43 -7.62 1.89 -7.68
N MET A 44 -8.45 0.86 -7.72
CA MET A 44 -8.22 -0.38 -6.97
C MET A 44 -7.14 -1.22 -7.65
N SER A 45 -6.57 -2.20 -6.94
CA SER A 45 -5.47 -3.04 -7.47
C SER A 45 -5.81 -3.76 -8.79
N GLY A 46 -7.07 -4.18 -8.98
CA GLY A 46 -7.56 -4.74 -10.25
C GLY A 46 -7.66 -3.68 -11.35
N ASP A 47 -8.20 -2.50 -11.03
CA ASP A 47 -8.33 -1.37 -11.97
C ASP A 47 -6.96 -0.82 -12.40
N MET A 48 -5.95 -0.88 -11.53
CA MET A 48 -4.57 -0.54 -11.86
C MET A 48 -4.00 -1.51 -12.90
N LEU A 49 -4.22 -2.82 -12.75
CA LEU A 49 -3.77 -3.81 -13.74
C LEU A 49 -4.49 -3.62 -15.07
N LYS A 50 -5.79 -3.31 -15.03
CA LYS A 50 -6.57 -3.00 -16.22
C LYS A 50 -6.04 -1.74 -16.93
N ALA A 51 -5.78 -0.68 -16.18
CA ALA A 51 -5.20 0.55 -16.71
C ALA A 51 -3.82 0.30 -17.34
N LEU A 52 -2.96 -0.51 -16.70
CA LEU A 52 -1.68 -0.93 -17.29
C LEU A 52 -1.89 -1.70 -18.60
N THR A 53 -2.85 -2.61 -18.64
CA THR A 53 -3.17 -3.40 -19.85
C THR A 53 -3.63 -2.49 -20.98
N GLU A 54 -4.47 -1.49 -20.69
CA GLU A 54 -4.93 -0.50 -21.66
C GLU A 54 -3.77 0.34 -22.21
N ILE A 55 -2.87 0.83 -21.35
CA ILE A 55 -1.65 1.56 -21.77
C ILE A 55 -0.83 0.71 -22.77
N ILE A 56 -0.56 -0.54 -22.40
CA ILE A 56 0.26 -1.48 -23.17
C ILE A 56 -0.37 -1.89 -24.50
N CYS A 57 -1.70 -1.92 -24.58
CA CYS A 57 -2.46 -2.30 -25.78
C CYS A 57 -2.76 -1.11 -26.70
N LEU A 58 -3.02 0.08 -26.16
CA LEU A 58 -3.50 1.24 -26.91
C LEU A 58 -2.37 2.20 -27.33
N ASN A 59 -1.15 2.05 -26.81
CA ASN A 59 0.03 2.87 -27.10
C ASN A 59 -0.16 4.38 -26.86
N GLN A 60 -1.18 4.78 -26.11
CA GLN A 60 -1.41 6.17 -25.74
C GLN A 60 -0.70 6.46 -24.41
N GLU A 61 0.14 7.51 -24.38
CA GLU A 61 0.90 7.93 -23.19
C GLU A 61 1.79 6.84 -22.58
N ASP A 62 2.29 5.95 -23.43
CA ASP A 62 3.00 4.76 -22.95
C ASP A 62 4.44 5.07 -22.51
N PRO A 63 4.79 4.84 -21.23
CA PRO A 63 6.13 5.13 -20.70
C PRO A 63 7.15 4.02 -20.97
N PHE A 64 6.77 2.94 -21.64
CA PHE A 64 7.55 1.72 -21.84
C PHE A 64 8.08 1.61 -23.28
N THR A 65 9.32 1.14 -23.40
CA THR A 65 9.92 0.73 -24.66
C THR A 65 9.20 -0.49 -25.24
N GLU A 66 9.44 -0.80 -26.51
CA GLU A 66 8.88 -1.98 -27.18
C GLU A 66 9.21 -3.29 -26.45
N ILE A 67 10.43 -3.43 -25.94
CA ILE A 67 10.88 -4.62 -25.22
C ILE A 67 10.20 -4.73 -23.85
N GLU A 68 10.10 -3.62 -23.12
CA GLU A 68 9.38 -3.58 -21.84
C GLU A 68 7.91 -3.93 -22.03
N ARG A 69 7.29 -3.41 -23.10
CA ARG A 69 5.90 -3.70 -23.47
C ARG A 69 5.69 -5.17 -23.78
N GLU A 70 6.55 -5.77 -24.61
CA GLU A 70 6.48 -7.20 -24.94
C GLU A 70 6.69 -8.07 -23.69
N THR A 71 7.56 -7.62 -22.78
CA THR A 71 7.78 -8.27 -21.48
C THR A 71 6.53 -8.20 -20.62
N ILE A 72 5.92 -7.02 -20.47
CA ILE A 72 4.68 -6.85 -19.69
C ILE A 72 3.55 -7.69 -20.30
N LYS A 73 3.36 -7.71 -21.62
CA LYS A 73 2.38 -8.57 -22.30
C LYS A 73 2.59 -10.05 -21.98
N PHE A 74 3.84 -10.49 -21.99
CA PHE A 74 4.18 -11.86 -21.62
C PHE A 74 3.82 -12.16 -20.16
N LEU A 75 4.20 -11.28 -19.22
CA LEU A 75 3.88 -11.44 -17.80
C LEU A 75 2.37 -11.44 -17.54
N LEU A 76 1.61 -10.55 -18.17
CA LEU A 76 0.14 -10.53 -18.09
C LEU A 76 -0.48 -11.83 -18.57
N THR A 77 0.06 -12.41 -19.65
CA THR A 77 -0.40 -13.70 -20.17
C THR A 77 -0.14 -14.82 -19.16
N CYS A 78 1.03 -14.83 -18.52
CA CYS A 78 1.36 -15.80 -17.47
C CYS A 78 0.43 -15.67 -16.25
N LEU A 79 0.12 -14.44 -15.82
CA LEU A 79 -0.82 -14.18 -14.72
C LEU A 79 -2.22 -14.68 -15.05
N ASN A 80 -2.74 -14.35 -16.23
CA ASN A 80 -4.06 -14.80 -16.67
C ASN A 80 -4.15 -16.33 -16.74
N TYR A 81 -3.12 -16.99 -17.26
CA TYR A 81 -3.06 -18.45 -17.25
C TYR A 81 -3.16 -19.01 -15.82
N HIS A 82 -2.42 -18.41 -14.89
CA HIS A 82 -2.40 -18.85 -13.50
C HIS A 82 -3.71 -18.57 -12.75
N SER A 83 -4.34 -17.41 -12.99
CA SER A 83 -5.62 -17.05 -12.39
C SER A 83 -6.75 -17.95 -12.89
N GLU A 84 -6.74 -18.30 -14.18
CA GLU A 84 -7.66 -19.28 -14.75
C GLU A 84 -7.45 -20.66 -14.12
N TRP A 85 -6.21 -21.13 -14.00
CA TRP A 85 -5.90 -22.40 -13.34
C TRP A 85 -6.44 -22.46 -11.90
N LYS A 86 -6.18 -21.42 -11.08
CA LYS A 86 -6.71 -21.34 -9.71
C LYS A 86 -8.23 -21.33 -9.68
N THR A 87 -8.86 -20.66 -10.63
CA THR A 87 -10.32 -20.63 -10.77
C THR A 87 -10.88 -22.04 -11.02
N TRP A 88 -10.16 -22.88 -11.76
CA TRP A 88 -10.50 -24.30 -11.93
C TRP A 88 -10.32 -25.12 -10.66
N GLU A 89 -9.27 -24.87 -9.86
CA GLU A 89 -9.04 -25.58 -8.59
C GLU A 89 -10.16 -25.36 -7.57
N VAL A 90 -10.78 -24.18 -7.57
CA VAL A 90 -11.95 -23.86 -6.73
C VAL A 90 -13.29 -24.20 -7.41
N ASN A 91 -13.28 -25.11 -8.39
CA ASN A 91 -14.47 -25.55 -9.14
C ASN A 91 -15.30 -24.41 -9.74
N ARG A 92 -14.68 -23.28 -10.10
CA ARG A 92 -15.34 -22.08 -10.64
C ARG A 92 -16.42 -21.48 -9.73
N GLU A 93 -16.40 -21.76 -8.42
CA GLU A 93 -17.30 -21.11 -7.46
C GLU A 93 -17.09 -19.59 -7.43
N TYR A 94 -15.84 -19.17 -7.62
CA TYR A 94 -15.45 -17.77 -7.77
C TYR A 94 -14.45 -17.62 -8.92
N SER A 95 -14.58 -16.56 -9.71
CA SER A 95 -13.58 -16.19 -10.72
C SER A 95 -12.48 -15.35 -10.07
N LEU A 96 -11.27 -15.89 -10.05
CA LEU A 96 -10.10 -15.17 -9.55
C LEU A 96 -9.51 -14.37 -10.70
N GLN A 97 -9.52 -13.06 -10.55
CA GLN A 97 -8.93 -12.13 -11.52
C GLN A 97 -7.57 -11.63 -10.98
N PRO A 98 -6.55 -11.54 -11.85
CA PRO A 98 -5.25 -11.04 -11.43
C PRO A 98 -5.33 -9.54 -11.12
N ASN A 99 -4.39 -9.06 -10.33
CA ASN A 99 -4.27 -7.65 -9.97
C ASN A 99 -2.81 -7.17 -10.02
N ILE A 100 -2.59 -5.87 -9.81
CA ILE A 100 -1.26 -5.27 -9.91
C ILE A 100 -0.28 -5.80 -8.84
N GLU A 101 -0.75 -6.22 -7.66
CA GLU A 101 0.09 -6.80 -6.62
C GLU A 101 0.63 -8.18 -7.05
N GLU A 102 -0.19 -8.97 -7.74
CA GLU A 102 0.24 -10.26 -8.30
C GLU A 102 1.27 -10.08 -9.43
N LEU A 103 1.15 -9.04 -10.24
CA LEU A 103 2.17 -8.69 -11.23
C LEU A 103 3.49 -8.28 -10.56
N ALA A 104 3.44 -7.43 -9.54
CA ALA A 104 4.64 -7.03 -8.81
C ALA A 104 5.31 -8.22 -8.12
N LEU A 105 4.52 -9.14 -7.54
CA LEU A 105 4.99 -10.45 -7.03
C LEU A 105 5.77 -11.23 -8.08
N LEU A 106 5.20 -11.35 -9.28
CA LEU A 106 5.79 -12.11 -10.38
C LEU A 106 7.09 -11.47 -10.85
N ILE A 107 7.11 -10.15 -11.07
CA ILE A 107 8.30 -9.39 -11.44
C ILE A 107 9.41 -9.62 -10.40
N ARG A 108 9.09 -9.52 -9.11
CA ARG A 108 10.07 -9.72 -8.05
C ARG A 108 10.62 -11.15 -8.01
N ARG A 109 9.76 -12.15 -8.20
CA ARG A 109 10.20 -13.56 -8.27
C ARG A 109 11.14 -13.79 -9.44
N ILE A 110 10.87 -13.18 -10.60
CA ILE A 110 11.74 -13.26 -11.78
C ILE A 110 13.07 -12.54 -11.56
N LYS A 111 13.07 -11.37 -10.90
CA LYS A 111 14.30 -10.66 -10.49
C LYS A 111 15.18 -11.51 -9.57
N ASN A 112 14.57 -12.30 -8.69
CA ASN A 112 15.26 -13.11 -7.69
C ASN A 112 15.26 -14.60 -8.03
N ARG A 113 15.06 -14.98 -9.30
CA ARG A 113 14.91 -16.38 -9.74
C ARG A 113 16.15 -17.24 -9.45
N ASP A 114 17.32 -16.62 -9.29
CA ASP A 114 18.54 -17.33 -8.93
C ASP A 114 18.54 -17.71 -7.43
N ASN A 115 17.74 -17.01 -6.62
CA ASN A 115 17.59 -17.20 -5.17
C ASN A 115 16.33 -18.00 -4.78
N PHE A 116 15.32 -18.05 -5.65
CA PHE A 116 14.07 -18.79 -5.41
C PHE A 116 13.92 -19.93 -6.41
N LEU A 117 13.58 -21.13 -5.93
CA LEU A 117 13.16 -22.23 -6.79
C LEU A 117 12.09 -21.73 -7.75
N PRO A 118 12.17 -22.06 -9.05
CA PRO A 118 11.25 -21.52 -10.03
C PRO A 118 9.82 -21.88 -9.61
N TYR A 119 9.04 -20.85 -9.29
CA TYR A 119 7.60 -20.83 -9.55
C TYR A 119 7.39 -21.49 -10.91
N PRO A 120 6.33 -22.29 -11.19
CA PRO A 120 6.28 -23.13 -12.38
C PRO A 120 6.32 -22.31 -13.67
N VAL A 121 7.54 -21.94 -14.05
CA VAL A 121 7.98 -21.32 -15.27
C VAL A 121 8.38 -22.55 -16.06
N THR A 122 7.44 -23.04 -16.87
CA THR A 122 7.74 -24.10 -17.82
C THR A 122 9.01 -23.73 -18.60
N GLY A 123 9.83 -24.70 -19.02
CA GLY A 123 11.13 -24.41 -19.66
C GLY A 123 11.06 -23.35 -20.78
N ASN A 124 9.99 -23.35 -21.57
CA ASN A 124 9.73 -22.35 -22.62
C ASN A 124 9.58 -20.90 -22.12
N TRP A 125 9.11 -20.69 -20.89
CA TRP A 125 9.00 -19.35 -20.31
C TRP A 125 10.37 -18.81 -19.93
N ALA A 126 11.25 -19.65 -19.39
CA ALA A 126 12.62 -19.26 -19.06
C ALA A 126 13.38 -18.77 -20.29
N ASP A 127 13.26 -19.50 -21.42
CA ASP A 127 13.89 -19.10 -22.69
C ASP A 127 13.37 -17.75 -23.21
N LYS A 128 12.05 -17.50 -23.13
CA LYS A 128 11.49 -16.20 -23.55
C LYS A 128 11.97 -15.06 -22.64
N LEU A 129 12.03 -15.27 -21.33
CA LEU A 129 12.52 -14.26 -20.37
C LEU A 129 14.00 -13.93 -20.62
N LEU A 130 14.86 -14.94 -20.79
CA LEU A 130 16.27 -14.77 -21.10
C LEU A 130 16.47 -14.03 -22.42
N ARG A 131 15.67 -14.35 -23.43
CA ARG A 131 15.70 -13.65 -24.73
C ARG A 131 15.31 -12.18 -24.60
N LEU A 132 14.27 -11.87 -23.84
CA LEU A 132 13.82 -10.48 -23.61
C LEU A 132 14.86 -9.66 -22.84
N GLU A 133 15.48 -10.26 -21.82
CA GLU A 133 16.61 -9.63 -21.10
C GLU A 133 17.80 -9.37 -22.04
N ALA A 134 18.18 -10.34 -22.88
CA ALA A 134 19.27 -10.19 -23.83
C ALA A 134 18.98 -9.11 -24.90
N GLN A 135 17.73 -9.02 -25.36
CA GLN A 135 17.28 -7.98 -26.29
C GLN A 135 17.33 -6.58 -25.65
N PHE A 136 17.12 -6.49 -24.33
CA PHE A 136 17.10 -5.24 -23.59
C PHE A 136 18.48 -4.55 -23.46
N LYS A 137 19.57 -5.11 -24.02
CA LYS A 137 20.95 -4.55 -24.12
C LYS A 137 21.30 -3.53 -23.03
N GLU A 138 22.12 -3.93 -22.05
CA GLU A 138 22.74 -3.13 -20.96
C GLU A 138 22.76 -1.59 -21.17
N GLN A 139 21.62 -0.94 -20.96
CA GLN A 139 21.50 0.52 -20.90
C GLN A 139 21.21 1.00 -19.48
N ASN A 140 20.98 0.07 -18.55
CA ASN A 140 20.68 0.36 -17.16
C ASN A 140 21.36 -0.67 -16.26
N LYS A 141 22.08 -0.21 -15.23
CA LYS A 141 22.80 -1.06 -14.26
C LYS A 141 21.90 -2.08 -13.58
N PHE A 142 20.60 -1.80 -13.50
CA PHE A 142 19.65 -2.57 -12.69
C PHE A 142 18.78 -3.58 -13.49
N GLY A 143 18.88 -3.61 -14.82
CA GLY A 143 18.22 -4.59 -15.69
C GLY A 143 16.74 -4.30 -16.04
N LEU A 144 16.19 -5.12 -16.94
CA LEU A 144 14.85 -4.96 -17.55
C LEU A 144 13.71 -4.89 -16.53
N TYR A 145 13.64 -5.88 -15.64
CA TYR A 145 12.54 -5.99 -14.66
C TYR A 145 12.57 -4.90 -13.60
N HIS A 146 13.76 -4.39 -13.27
CA HIS A 146 13.89 -3.25 -12.37
C HIS A 146 13.27 -2.01 -12.99
N LYS A 147 13.64 -1.69 -14.25
CA LYS A 147 13.09 -0.52 -14.94
C LYS A 147 11.56 -0.57 -15.12
N ILE A 148 11.01 -1.76 -15.38
CA ILE A 148 9.54 -1.96 -15.41
C ILE A 148 8.94 -1.68 -14.03
N GLU A 149 9.50 -2.26 -12.97
CA GLU A 149 9.05 -2.07 -11.59
C GLU A 149 9.09 -0.59 -11.19
N ASP A 150 10.18 0.11 -11.46
CA ASP A 150 10.36 1.54 -11.15
C ASP A 150 9.34 2.39 -11.90
N THR A 151 9.13 2.10 -13.19
CA THR A 151 8.16 2.85 -14.01
C THR A 151 6.75 2.70 -13.44
N ILE A 152 6.37 1.50 -13.01
CA ILE A 152 5.08 1.25 -12.37
C ILE A 152 5.01 2.00 -11.02
N LYS A 153 6.01 1.86 -10.14
CA LYS A 153 6.02 2.45 -8.79
C LYS A 153 6.12 3.96 -8.77
N ASN A 154 7.02 4.53 -9.58
CA ASN A 154 7.41 5.93 -9.49
C ASN A 154 6.63 6.82 -10.47
N LYS A 155 6.02 6.27 -11.53
CA LYS A 155 5.22 7.05 -12.48
C LYS A 155 3.73 6.72 -12.42
N LEU A 156 3.37 5.45 -12.62
CA LEU A 156 1.96 5.08 -12.82
C LEU A 156 1.15 5.06 -11.52
N ILE A 157 1.71 4.52 -10.45
CA ILE A 157 0.99 4.38 -9.18
C ILE A 157 0.63 5.72 -8.53
N PRO A 158 1.53 6.73 -8.48
CA PRO A 158 1.17 8.06 -8.02
C PRO A 158 -0.02 8.67 -8.79
N GLN A 159 -0.09 8.44 -10.11
CA GLN A 159 -1.21 8.89 -10.94
C GLN A 159 -2.50 8.13 -10.62
N TRP A 160 -2.41 6.82 -10.41
CA TRP A 160 -3.58 5.98 -10.12
C TRP A 160 -4.15 6.17 -8.71
N LEU A 161 -3.32 6.61 -7.78
CA LEU A 161 -3.69 6.89 -6.39
C LEU A 161 -3.82 8.40 -6.10
N GLU A 162 -3.93 9.22 -7.15
CA GLU A 162 -4.25 10.63 -7.00
C GLU A 162 -5.63 10.78 -6.34
N VAL A 163 -5.67 11.50 -5.23
CA VAL A 163 -6.88 11.74 -4.44
C VAL A 163 -7.67 12.87 -5.09
N LYS A 164 -8.87 12.56 -5.57
CA LYS A 164 -9.72 13.53 -6.30
C LYS A 164 -10.73 14.22 -5.39
N GLN A 165 -11.17 13.53 -4.33
CA GLN A 165 -12.11 14.06 -3.36
C GLN A 165 -11.92 13.37 -2.00
N THR A 166 -12.32 14.06 -0.95
CA THR A 166 -12.28 13.53 0.43
C THR A 166 -13.57 13.82 1.20
N ASP A 167 -14.62 14.25 0.49
CA ASP A 167 -15.89 14.72 1.06
C ASP A 167 -16.60 13.71 1.96
N PHE A 168 -16.42 12.41 1.70
CA PHE A 168 -16.99 11.34 2.51
C PHE A 168 -16.40 11.28 3.93
N LEU A 169 -15.26 11.95 4.18
CA LEU A 169 -14.64 12.06 5.51
C LEU A 169 -15.17 13.25 6.33
N LYS A 170 -15.94 14.18 5.73
CA LYS A 170 -16.56 15.32 6.45
C LYS A 170 -17.33 14.93 7.73
N PRO A 171 -18.01 13.78 7.82
CA PRO A 171 -18.62 13.34 9.09
C PRO A 171 -17.61 13.15 10.24
N LEU A 172 -16.35 12.81 9.96
CA LEU A 172 -15.30 12.78 10.97
C LEU A 172 -14.91 14.20 11.41
N ASP A 173 -14.85 15.16 10.49
CA ASP A 173 -14.59 16.56 10.85
C ASP A 173 -15.66 17.08 11.83
N ASP A 174 -16.93 16.87 11.47
CA ASP A 174 -18.08 17.22 12.32
C ASP A 174 -17.98 16.55 13.70
N PHE A 175 -17.52 15.30 13.72
CA PHE A 175 -17.31 14.57 14.97
C PHE A 175 -16.24 15.23 15.84
N PHE A 176 -15.07 15.57 15.29
CA PHE A 176 -13.99 16.22 16.03
C PHE A 176 -14.34 17.62 16.48
N GLN A 177 -15.03 18.40 15.65
CA GLN A 177 -15.50 19.75 15.99
C GLN A 177 -16.52 19.74 17.14
N ARG A 178 -17.39 18.72 17.21
CA ARG A 178 -18.37 18.59 18.30
C ARG A 178 -17.79 18.09 19.62
N ASN A 179 -16.57 17.53 19.61
CA ASN A 179 -15.94 16.90 20.78
C ASN A 179 -14.54 17.48 21.09
N THR A 180 -14.29 18.74 20.70
CA THR A 180 -12.97 19.38 20.85
C THR A 180 -12.51 19.47 22.32
N ASP A 181 -13.45 19.55 23.26
CA ASP A 181 -13.23 19.58 24.71
C ASP A 181 -12.72 18.25 25.29
N LYS A 182 -13.00 17.13 24.60
CA LYS A 182 -12.75 15.77 25.13
C LYS A 182 -11.36 15.20 24.81
N ARG A 183 -10.51 15.91 24.05
CA ARG A 183 -9.19 15.44 23.57
C ARG A 183 -9.25 13.97 23.12
N ILE A 184 -9.99 13.72 22.05
CA ILE A 184 -10.20 12.39 21.49
C ILE A 184 -9.16 12.13 20.39
N THR A 185 -8.50 10.98 20.47
CA THR A 185 -7.54 10.50 19.47
C THR A 185 -8.07 9.23 18.82
N PHE A 186 -8.03 9.15 17.50
CA PHE A 186 -8.41 7.96 16.76
C PHE A 186 -7.18 7.16 16.37
N ASP A 187 -7.14 5.89 16.73
CA ASP A 187 -6.18 4.93 16.19
C ASP A 187 -6.76 4.33 14.92
N ILE A 188 -6.20 4.71 13.77
CA ILE A 188 -6.64 4.26 12.44
C ILE A 188 -5.56 3.39 11.83
N PHE A 189 -5.94 2.20 11.42
CA PHE A 189 -5.10 1.24 10.74
C PHE A 189 -5.47 1.17 9.26
N SER A 190 -4.52 1.47 8.38
CA SER A 190 -4.71 1.43 6.93
C SER A 190 -3.76 0.44 6.27
N MET A 191 -4.30 -0.31 5.31
CA MET A 191 -3.55 -1.17 4.41
C MET A 191 -3.34 -0.52 3.05
N ASN A 192 -3.85 0.70 2.85
CA ASN A 192 -3.80 1.40 1.58
C ASN A 192 -2.54 2.27 1.48
N TYR A 193 -2.06 2.44 0.26
CA TYR A 193 -0.85 3.21 -0.04
C TYR A 193 -1.11 4.70 -0.30
N ASP A 194 -2.35 5.06 -0.65
CA ASP A 194 -2.79 6.41 -1.00
C ASP A 194 -2.66 7.41 0.15
N LYS A 195 -2.86 8.71 -0.12
CA LYS A 195 -2.76 9.77 0.89
C LYS A 195 -4.13 10.34 1.29
N VAL A 196 -5.20 9.55 1.23
CA VAL A 196 -6.58 10.07 1.38
C VAL A 196 -6.82 10.73 2.75
N ILE A 197 -6.47 10.02 3.84
CA ILE A 197 -6.63 10.55 5.20
C ILE A 197 -5.70 11.75 5.39
N GLU A 198 -4.45 11.62 4.94
CA GLU A 198 -3.47 12.68 5.12
C GLU A 198 -3.85 13.96 4.40
N GLN A 199 -4.33 13.85 3.15
CA GLN A 199 -4.74 15.01 2.37
C GLN A 199 -5.97 15.68 3.00
N HIS A 200 -6.98 14.92 3.41
CA HIS A 200 -8.17 15.47 4.04
C HIS A 200 -7.87 16.25 5.32
N PHE A 201 -7.08 15.66 6.23
CA PHE A 201 -6.83 16.27 7.54
C PHE A 201 -5.66 17.28 7.55
N SER A 202 -4.80 17.29 6.53
CA SER A 202 -3.76 18.32 6.39
C SER A 202 -4.36 19.71 6.15
N GLU A 203 -5.45 19.81 5.40
CA GLU A 203 -6.14 21.08 5.11
C GLU A 203 -6.79 21.69 6.38
N GLN A 204 -7.07 20.87 7.39
CA GLN A 204 -7.83 21.25 8.60
C GLN A 204 -6.94 21.51 9.83
N LYS A 205 -5.61 21.64 9.67
CA LYS A 205 -4.62 21.74 10.77
C LYS A 205 -4.63 20.55 11.74
N ALA A 206 -5.06 19.38 11.28
CA ALA A 206 -5.14 18.15 12.05
C ALA A 206 -4.30 17.05 11.38
N LYS A 207 -3.06 17.38 10.96
CA LYS A 207 -2.21 16.43 10.23
C LYS A 207 -2.14 15.12 11.04
N PRO A 208 -2.42 13.95 10.43
CA PRO A 208 -2.37 12.69 11.15
C PRO A 208 -0.95 12.37 11.61
N TYR A 209 -0.82 11.83 12.82
CA TYR A 209 0.44 11.33 13.34
C TYR A 209 0.79 10.00 12.66
N ARG A 210 1.87 9.99 11.88
CA ARG A 210 2.29 8.83 11.09
C ARG A 210 3.80 8.71 10.95
N GLY A 211 4.30 7.49 10.79
CA GLY A 211 5.72 7.21 10.54
C GLY A 211 6.36 6.34 11.61
N PHE A 212 7.52 5.78 11.27
CA PHE A 212 8.34 4.97 12.16
C PHE A 212 9.69 5.64 12.37
N TYR A 213 10.07 5.82 13.63
CA TYR A 213 11.41 6.24 14.01
C TYR A 213 12.02 5.19 14.94
N SER A 214 13.18 4.65 14.56
CA SER A 214 13.90 3.63 15.34
C SER A 214 13.06 2.39 15.72
N GLY A 215 12.15 1.97 14.83
CA GLY A 215 11.28 0.80 15.06
C GLY A 215 10.07 1.08 15.95
N GLU A 216 9.87 2.32 16.40
CA GLU A 216 8.69 2.74 17.14
C GLU A 216 7.82 3.69 16.32
N TRP A 217 6.51 3.62 16.52
CA TRP A 217 5.55 4.52 15.88
C TRP A 217 5.55 5.88 16.58
N ARG A 218 6.53 6.72 16.25
CA ARG A 218 6.77 8.05 16.86
C ARG A 218 6.86 9.19 15.84
N GLY A 219 6.27 9.02 14.66
CA GLY A 219 6.40 10.01 13.60
C GLY A 219 7.69 9.83 12.79
N PHE A 220 8.03 10.85 12.00
CA PHE A 220 9.24 10.86 11.18
C PHE A 220 10.40 11.61 11.87
N ASN A 221 10.09 12.59 12.74
CA ASN A 221 11.08 13.40 13.42
C ASN A 221 10.90 13.42 14.95
N VAL A 222 12.01 13.56 15.68
CA VAL A 222 12.01 13.67 17.16
C VAL A 222 11.37 14.99 17.64
N SER A 223 11.31 16.01 16.77
CA SER A 223 10.74 17.33 17.02
C SER A 223 9.24 17.43 16.76
N ASP A 224 8.59 16.39 16.23
CA ASP A 224 7.14 16.37 16.02
C ASP A 224 6.44 16.43 17.38
N SER A 225 6.01 17.63 17.77
CA SER A 225 5.40 17.84 19.09
C SER A 225 4.03 17.15 19.13
N ILE A 226 3.86 16.20 20.06
CA ILE A 226 2.64 15.39 20.23
C ILE A 226 1.38 16.27 20.31
N ASP A 227 1.50 17.49 20.87
CA ASP A 227 0.38 18.41 21.08
C ASP A 227 -0.27 18.94 19.79
N GLU A 228 0.40 18.94 18.64
CA GLU A 228 -0.15 19.41 17.35
C GLU A 228 -0.86 18.31 16.52
N PHE A 229 -0.60 17.02 16.80
CA PHE A 229 -1.04 15.89 15.96
C PHE A 229 -2.05 14.94 16.64
N ASN A 230 -2.57 15.33 17.81
CA ASN A 230 -3.30 14.47 18.75
C ASN A 230 -4.68 13.93 18.30
N ILE A 231 -5.13 14.18 17.08
CA ILE A 231 -6.49 13.83 16.65
C ILE A 231 -6.52 12.43 16.01
N ILE A 232 -5.49 12.06 15.25
CA ILE A 232 -5.45 10.78 14.51
C ILE A 232 -4.04 10.20 14.52
N ASN A 233 -3.91 8.97 15.02
CA ASN A 233 -2.75 8.10 14.78
C ASN A 233 -3.04 7.20 13.57
N LEU A 234 -2.25 7.32 12.49
CA LEU A 234 -2.52 6.63 11.22
C LEU A 234 -1.51 5.52 10.90
N TYR A 235 -1.73 4.33 11.41
CA TYR A 235 -0.87 3.16 11.20
C TYR A 235 -0.95 2.62 9.76
N LYS A 236 0.14 2.72 8.99
CA LYS A 236 0.26 2.18 7.62
C LYS A 236 1.27 1.05 7.54
N LEU A 237 0.78 -0.19 7.42
CA LEU A 237 1.66 -1.37 7.40
C LEU A 237 2.40 -1.57 6.07
N HIS A 238 1.73 -1.28 4.95
CA HIS A 238 2.30 -1.55 3.62
C HIS A 238 3.13 -0.37 3.08
N GLY A 239 3.35 0.63 3.93
CA GLY A 239 3.97 1.90 3.61
C GLY A 239 3.01 2.87 2.92
N SER A 240 3.58 3.92 2.31
CA SER A 240 2.83 5.02 1.70
C SER A 240 3.56 5.50 0.45
N LEU A 241 2.83 6.12 -0.48
CA LEU A 241 3.36 6.71 -1.71
C LEU A 241 4.53 7.68 -1.51
N ASP A 242 4.52 8.35 -0.36
CA ASP A 242 5.46 9.40 0.05
C ASP A 242 6.47 8.95 1.10
N TRP A 243 6.50 7.67 1.44
CA TRP A 243 7.53 7.13 2.33
C TRP A 243 8.67 6.57 1.52
N THR A 244 9.88 6.62 2.04
CA THR A 244 11.09 6.15 1.39
C THR A 244 11.94 5.39 2.41
N ARG A 245 12.53 4.25 2.04
CA ARG A 245 13.36 3.43 2.96
C ARG A 245 14.81 3.48 2.56
N LEU A 246 15.64 3.88 3.51
CA LEU A 246 17.09 3.90 3.39
C LEU A 246 17.70 2.50 3.58
N ILE A 247 18.96 2.32 3.20
CA ILE A 247 19.68 1.04 3.28
C ILE A 247 19.81 0.52 4.72
N ASP A 248 19.97 1.43 5.68
CA ASP A 248 20.06 1.11 7.12
C ASP A 248 18.71 0.66 7.72
N GLY A 249 17.64 0.75 6.93
CA GLY A 249 16.28 0.38 7.32
C GLY A 249 15.42 1.54 7.80
N THR A 250 15.97 2.76 7.93
CA THR A 250 15.25 3.97 8.30
C THR A 250 14.19 4.32 7.25
N VAL A 251 13.02 4.79 7.70
CA VAL A 251 11.92 5.20 6.81
C VAL A 251 11.67 6.70 7.00
N LEU A 252 11.69 7.45 5.90
CA LEU A 252 11.51 8.91 5.87
C LEU A 252 10.36 9.31 4.95
N GLU A 253 9.80 10.51 5.13
CA GLU A 253 8.97 11.11 4.07
C GLU A 253 9.86 11.60 2.92
N LYS A 254 9.35 11.54 1.69
CA LYS A 254 10.07 11.99 0.49
C LYS A 254 10.53 13.44 0.57
N SER A 255 9.78 14.30 1.25
CA SER A 255 10.12 15.71 1.46
C SER A 255 11.37 15.89 2.32
N ASP A 256 11.65 14.95 3.21
CA ASP A 256 12.62 15.11 4.29
C ASP A 256 13.98 14.48 3.93
N ILE A 257 14.07 13.88 2.72
CA ILE A 257 15.28 13.23 2.22
C ILE A 257 16.42 14.23 2.07
N ASP A 258 16.17 15.40 1.47
CA ASP A 258 17.22 16.39 1.24
C ASP A 258 17.76 16.93 2.57
N GLU A 259 16.89 17.21 3.55
CA GLU A 259 17.28 17.63 4.91
C GLU A 259 18.13 16.56 5.62
N TYR A 260 17.70 15.28 5.55
CA TYR A 260 18.46 14.16 6.13
C TYR A 260 19.89 14.05 5.56
N TYR A 261 20.07 14.35 4.27
CA TYR A 261 21.38 14.32 3.62
C TYR A 261 22.21 15.59 3.80
N GLU A 262 21.60 16.73 4.11
CA GLU A 262 22.33 17.94 4.52
C GLU A 262 23.03 17.73 5.87
N ASP A 263 22.43 16.94 6.76
CA ASP A 263 22.99 16.59 8.07
C ASP A 263 24.07 15.50 8.01
N ILE A 264 24.24 14.81 6.87
CA ILE A 264 25.23 13.75 6.66
C ILE A 264 26.20 14.20 5.56
N GLU A 265 27.37 14.71 5.94
CA GLU A 265 28.43 15.06 4.98
C GLU A 265 28.81 13.85 4.07
N GLY A 266 28.52 13.92 2.77
CA GLY A 266 29.13 13.00 1.77
C GLY A 266 28.33 12.71 0.48
N GLU A 267 29.08 12.29 -0.56
CA GLU A 267 28.64 11.98 -1.93
C GLU A 267 27.76 10.71 -2.10
N ASN A 268 27.11 10.20 -1.05
CA ASN A 268 26.30 8.99 -1.11
C ASN A 268 24.80 9.27 -1.04
N ARG A 269 24.30 10.12 -1.96
CA ARG A 269 22.86 10.17 -2.26
C ARG A 269 22.49 8.84 -2.93
N ILE A 270 21.98 7.92 -2.13
CA ILE A 270 21.45 6.65 -2.63
C ILE A 270 20.08 6.94 -3.24
N GLU A 271 19.80 6.35 -4.41
CA GLU A 271 18.48 6.41 -5.01
C GLU A 271 17.54 5.54 -4.17
N HIS A 272 16.52 6.15 -3.59
CA HIS A 272 15.58 5.44 -2.73
C HIS A 272 14.19 5.42 -3.33
N ASP A 273 13.60 4.24 -3.36
CA ASP A 273 12.24 4.05 -3.84
C ASP A 273 11.20 4.32 -2.75
N PRO A 274 9.99 4.72 -3.15
CA PRO A 274 8.89 4.75 -2.22
C PRO A 274 8.68 3.36 -1.59
N VAL A 275 8.48 3.35 -0.27
CA VAL A 275 8.18 2.14 0.52
C VAL A 275 6.76 1.74 0.21
N ILE A 276 6.62 1.02 -0.89
CA ILE A 276 5.38 0.37 -1.26
C ILE A 276 5.67 -1.11 -1.22
N ILE A 277 5.15 -1.77 -0.19
CA ILE A 277 5.27 -3.21 -0.02
C ILE A 277 4.30 -3.88 -1.00
N PHE A 278 4.63 -3.82 -2.28
CA PHE A 278 3.92 -4.55 -3.33
C PHE A 278 4.22 -6.02 -3.18
N GLY A 279 3.16 -6.84 -3.14
CA GLY A 279 3.33 -8.23 -3.46
C GLY A 279 4.38 -8.93 -2.59
N HIS A 280 4.50 -8.58 -1.32
CA HIS A 280 5.22 -9.43 -0.39
C HIS A 280 4.23 -10.51 0.00
N GLY A 281 4.36 -11.67 -0.65
CA GLY A 281 3.48 -12.80 -0.41
C GLY A 281 3.40 -13.06 1.08
N THR A 282 2.18 -12.98 1.63
CA THR A 282 1.77 -12.90 3.05
C THR A 282 1.66 -11.50 3.64
N LYS A 283 0.41 -10.98 3.65
CA LYS A 283 -0.05 -9.83 4.44
C LYS A 283 0.01 -10.05 5.97
N PHE A 284 0.73 -11.06 6.44
CA PHE A 284 0.73 -11.57 7.82
C PHE A 284 2.13 -11.87 8.38
N PHE A 285 3.21 -11.59 7.65
CA PHE A 285 4.56 -11.66 8.19
C PHE A 285 5.23 -10.29 8.08
N LEU A 286 4.77 -9.39 8.94
CA LEU A 286 5.56 -8.33 9.56
C LEU A 286 5.59 -8.61 11.05
#